data_AF-A0A959IQH6-F1
#
_entry.id   AF-A0A959IQH6-F1
#
_cell.length_a   1.000
_cell.length_b   1.000
_cell.length_c   1.000
_cell.angle_alpha   90.00
_cell.angle_beta   90.00
_cell.angle_gamma   90.00
#
_symmetry.space_group_name_H-M   'P 1'
#
loop_
_entity.id
_entity.type
_entity.pdbx_description
1 polymer ?
#
loop_
_entity_poly.entity_id
_entity_poly.type
_entity_poly.pdbx_seq_one_letter_code
_entity_poly.pdbx_strand_id
1 'polypeptide(L)'
;LHLQSELVAVKGELARLNALYVLVKDSAQAELVIDSLQLQTILALAAEQIMQQPTELIQMEATPDQWLMLDSLQFLGEHIHRFFGIAGQRAAFQLARFDNTFDVLILNLKSAGNLDLFLKARTGKNYYDFKTLRELMHKEGQRLVFATNAGMFSPSYQPQGLYVEDGRLIKPLDTIQEGYGNFYLQPNGVFCMDSNGTAHVAPTATFAQALDTVQFATQSGPMLVIDSAIHPAFTEGSHNKYIRSGVGVLNPHTLVFAISNQPVNFFDFGSLFKDYFGCRNALYLDGAISKMYLPEIGRFELDGQFGPMIGLVEAIR
;
A
#
# COMPACT_ATOMS: atom_id res chain seq x y z
N LEU A 1 -13.32 -3.69 43.62
CA LEU A 1 -12.10 -4.42 44.04
C LEU A 1 -11.30 -4.89 42.82
N HIS A 2 -11.85 -5.66 41.88
CA HIS A 2 -11.14 -6.07 40.64
C HIS A 2 -10.77 -4.89 39.72
N LEU A 3 -11.70 -3.95 39.53
CA LEU A 3 -11.48 -2.68 38.82
C LEU A 3 -10.40 -1.78 39.44
N GLN A 4 -10.23 -1.82 40.77
CA GLN A 4 -9.19 -1.02 41.45
C GLN A 4 -7.80 -1.63 41.28
N SER A 5 -7.68 -2.96 41.23
CA SER A 5 -6.41 -3.62 40.91
C SER A 5 -6.00 -3.40 39.45
N GLU A 6 -6.96 -3.35 38.52
CA GLU A 6 -6.71 -2.99 37.12
C GLU A 6 -6.32 -1.51 36.97
N LEU A 7 -6.97 -0.59 37.69
CA LEU A 7 -6.60 0.82 37.70
C LEU A 7 -5.19 1.08 38.23
N VAL A 8 -4.76 0.30 39.24
CA VAL A 8 -3.41 0.38 39.82
C VAL A 8 -2.37 -0.20 38.85
N ALA A 9 -2.71 -1.28 38.13
CA ALA A 9 -1.86 -1.83 37.07
C ALA A 9 -1.69 -0.84 35.90
N VAL A 10 -2.78 -0.21 35.47
CA VAL A 10 -2.78 0.83 34.41
C VAL A 10 -1.97 2.05 34.83
N LYS A 11 -2.10 2.53 36.07
CA LYS A 11 -1.26 3.61 36.60
C LYS A 11 0.23 3.22 36.68
N GLY A 12 0.53 1.95 36.96
CA GLY A 12 1.88 1.40 36.96
C GLY A 12 2.51 1.31 35.57
N GLU A 13 1.73 0.93 34.55
CA GLU A 13 2.18 0.90 33.15
C GLU A 13 2.32 2.29 32.54
N LEU A 14 1.41 3.22 32.85
CA LEU A 14 1.53 4.64 32.48
C LEU A 14 2.77 5.29 33.09
N ALA A 15 3.09 5.00 34.35
CA ALA A 15 4.33 5.44 34.98
C ALA A 15 5.57 4.84 34.30
N ARG A 16 5.51 3.58 33.85
CA ARG A 16 6.60 2.94 33.08
C ARG A 16 6.76 3.54 31.68
N LEU A 17 5.67 3.81 30.98
CA LEU A 17 5.67 4.50 29.68
C LEU A 17 6.18 5.94 29.80
N ASN A 18 5.81 6.65 30.87
CA ASN A 18 6.30 7.99 31.14
C ASN A 18 7.80 7.99 31.52
N ALA A 19 8.25 6.99 32.29
CA ALA A 19 9.68 6.78 32.56
C ALA A 19 10.47 6.42 31.29
N LEU A 20 9.88 5.62 30.38
CA LEU A 20 10.48 5.28 29.10
C LEU A 20 10.55 6.49 28.16
N TYR A 21 9.50 7.32 28.14
CA TYR A 21 9.46 8.59 27.42
C TYR A 21 10.53 9.57 27.94
N VAL A 22 10.70 9.67 29.26
CA VAL A 22 11.76 10.50 29.89
C VAL A 22 13.15 9.94 29.58
N LEU A 23 13.34 8.61 29.63
CA LEU A 23 14.60 7.95 29.22
C LEU A 23 14.95 8.21 27.75
N VAL A 24 13.96 8.22 26.85
CA VAL A 24 14.12 8.52 25.41
C VAL A 24 14.36 10.02 25.18
N LYS A 25 13.74 10.88 26.00
CA LYS A 25 13.92 12.34 25.95
C LYS A 25 15.30 12.76 26.44
N ASP A 26 15.83 12.09 27.48
CA ASP A 26 17.15 12.37 28.04
C ASP A 26 18.26 11.71 27.19
N SER A 27 18.03 10.55 26.56
CA SER A 27 18.96 9.96 25.59
C SER A 27 18.97 10.69 24.23
N ALA A 28 17.94 11.47 23.90
CA ALA A 28 18.00 12.40 22.76
C ALA A 28 19.01 13.55 22.98
N GLN A 29 19.48 13.79 24.21
CA GLN A 29 20.57 14.73 24.50
C GLN A 29 21.94 14.06 24.68
N ALA A 30 22.01 12.74 24.74
CA ALA A 30 23.26 11.99 24.86
C ALA A 30 23.22 10.79 23.92
N GLU A 31 24.01 10.82 22.83
CA GLU A 31 24.16 9.79 21.79
C GLU A 31 24.07 8.34 22.33
N LEU A 32 22.84 7.84 22.51
CA LEU A 32 22.55 6.47 22.88
C LEU A 32 21.60 5.92 21.82
N VAL A 33 22.15 5.05 20.99
CA VAL A 33 21.42 4.28 19.98
C VAL A 33 20.55 3.28 20.71
N ILE A 34 19.31 3.68 21.01
CA ILE A 34 18.24 2.73 21.35
C ILE A 34 17.73 2.18 20.01
N ASP A 35 17.90 0.88 19.82
CA ASP A 35 17.54 0.19 18.58
C ASP A 35 16.04 0.37 18.27
N SER A 36 15.76 0.99 17.12
CA SER A 36 14.45 1.56 16.75
C SER A 36 13.29 0.56 16.81
N LEU A 37 13.59 -0.73 16.68
CA LEU A 37 12.61 -1.81 16.64
C LEU A 37 11.98 -2.09 18.01
N GLN A 38 12.73 -1.97 19.12
CA GLN A 38 12.18 -2.15 20.47
C GLN A 38 11.22 -1.01 20.83
N LEU A 39 11.53 0.22 20.45
CA LEU A 39 10.68 1.38 20.70
C LEU A 39 9.40 1.33 19.85
N GLN A 40 9.50 0.90 18.59
CA GLN A 40 8.36 0.68 17.70
C GLN A 40 7.40 -0.39 18.22
N THR A 41 7.94 -1.48 18.78
CA THR A 41 7.14 -2.58 19.33
C THR A 41 6.40 -2.15 20.60
N ILE A 42 7.04 -1.36 21.47
CA ILE A 42 6.44 -0.83 22.69
C ILE A 42 5.34 0.19 22.37
N LEU A 43 5.52 1.05 21.36
CA LEU A 43 4.50 2.02 20.93
C LEU A 43 3.29 1.35 20.26
N ALA A 44 3.52 0.30 19.46
CA ALA A 44 2.45 -0.48 18.84
C ALA A 44 1.62 -1.25 19.88
N LEU A 45 2.27 -1.90 20.85
CA LEU A 45 1.59 -2.59 21.96
C LEU A 45 0.81 -1.60 22.86
N ALA A 46 1.36 -0.42 23.12
CA ALA A 46 0.67 0.62 23.90
C ALA A 46 -0.57 1.16 23.18
N ALA A 47 -0.51 1.39 21.86
CA ALA A 47 -1.65 1.84 21.07
C ALA A 47 -2.76 0.77 21.00
N GLU A 48 -2.38 -0.51 20.89
CA GLU A 48 -3.32 -1.64 20.85
C GLU A 48 -4.05 -1.81 22.19
N GLN A 49 -3.34 -1.65 23.31
CA GLN A 49 -3.91 -1.80 24.66
C GLN A 49 -4.83 -0.61 25.05
N ILE A 50 -4.60 0.57 24.48
CA ILE A 50 -5.48 1.75 24.64
C ILE A 50 -6.76 1.60 23.80
N MET A 51 -6.66 1.07 22.57
CA MET A 51 -7.82 0.87 21.69
C MET A 51 -8.75 -0.27 22.12
N GLN A 52 -8.29 -1.19 22.97
CA GLN A 52 -9.11 -2.31 23.48
C GLN A 52 -9.94 -1.96 24.73
N GLN A 53 -9.85 -0.74 25.27
CA GLN A 53 -10.65 -0.35 26.43
C GLN A 53 -11.99 0.32 26.04
N PRO A 54 -13.09 0.06 26.77
CA PRO A 54 -14.39 0.67 26.48
C PRO A 54 -14.32 2.20 26.59
N THR A 55 -14.76 2.88 25.53
CA THR A 55 -14.77 4.35 25.39
C THR A 55 -15.48 5.07 26.55
N GLU A 56 -16.39 4.39 27.23
CA GLU A 56 -17.18 4.91 28.36
C GLU A 56 -16.37 5.02 29.68
N LEU A 57 -15.34 4.19 29.89
CA LEU A 57 -14.47 4.26 31.08
C LEU A 57 -13.50 5.45 31.04
N ILE A 58 -13.14 5.91 29.83
CA ILE A 58 -12.18 7.00 29.59
C ILE A 58 -12.81 8.37 29.90
N GLN A 59 -14.14 8.49 29.74
CA GLN A 59 -14.82 9.78 29.82
C GLN A 59 -15.06 10.29 31.25
N MET A 60 -15.01 9.44 32.28
CA MET A 60 -15.54 9.83 33.59
C MET A 60 -14.51 10.38 34.58
N GLU A 61 -13.19 10.19 34.39
CA GLU A 61 -12.20 10.60 35.41
C GLU A 61 -10.89 11.17 34.87
N ALA A 62 -10.77 11.39 33.55
CA ALA A 62 -9.55 11.93 32.99
C ALA A 62 -9.43 13.45 33.26
N THR A 63 -8.34 13.82 33.93
CA THR A 63 -7.94 15.22 34.13
C THR A 63 -7.56 15.87 32.80
N PRO A 64 -7.59 17.21 32.67
CA PRO A 64 -7.26 17.89 31.40
C PRO A 64 -5.89 17.49 30.82
N ASP A 65 -4.89 17.23 31.67
CA ASP A 65 -3.56 16.79 31.22
C ASP A 65 -3.55 15.34 30.68
N GLN A 66 -4.47 14.49 31.15
CA GLN A 66 -4.62 13.11 30.65
C GLN A 66 -5.35 13.07 29.31
N TRP A 67 -6.28 14.00 29.06
CA TRP A 67 -6.86 14.22 27.74
C TRP A 67 -5.82 14.72 26.75
N LEU A 68 -4.96 15.65 27.16
CA LEU A 68 -3.85 16.13 26.34
C LEU A 68 -2.88 14.99 25.97
N MET A 69 -2.67 14.01 26.87
CA MET A 69 -1.84 12.83 26.64
C MET A 69 -2.49 11.78 25.71
N LEU A 70 -3.81 11.56 25.84
CA LEU A 70 -4.58 10.69 24.94
C LEU A 70 -4.68 11.27 23.53
N ASP A 71 -4.96 12.58 23.42
CA ASP A 71 -4.87 13.30 22.16
C ASP A 71 -3.45 13.22 21.59
N SER A 72 -2.42 13.30 22.43
CA SER A 72 -1.02 13.14 21.99
C SER A 72 -0.66 11.71 21.57
N LEU A 73 -1.29 10.67 22.12
CA LEU A 73 -1.08 9.25 21.76
C LEU A 73 -1.88 8.84 20.52
N GLN A 74 -3.08 9.40 20.33
CA GLN A 74 -3.85 9.28 19.10
C GLN A 74 -3.18 10.07 17.97
N PHE A 75 -2.67 11.26 18.28
CA PHE A 75 -1.76 12.02 17.43
C PHE A 75 -0.44 11.28 17.19
N LEU A 76 0.11 10.50 18.13
CA LEU A 76 1.28 9.64 17.89
C LEU A 76 0.92 8.39 17.07
N GLY A 77 -0.28 7.82 17.21
CA GLY A 77 -0.76 6.70 16.39
C GLY A 77 -0.98 7.13 14.93
N GLU A 78 -1.57 8.30 14.71
CA GLU A 78 -1.67 8.94 13.40
C GLU A 78 -0.30 9.46 12.89
N HIS A 79 0.66 9.76 13.79
CA HIS A 79 2.01 10.20 13.43
C HIS A 79 3.12 9.14 13.51
N ILE A 80 2.82 7.88 13.82
CA ILE A 80 3.76 6.77 13.57
C ILE A 80 3.92 6.58 12.05
N HIS A 81 2.91 6.97 11.26
CA HIS A 81 3.05 7.26 9.82
C HIS A 81 4.04 8.41 9.51
N ARG A 82 4.35 9.26 10.48
CA ARG A 82 5.26 10.42 10.40
C ARG A 82 6.68 10.11 10.90
N PHE A 83 6.91 8.97 11.58
CA PHE A 83 8.26 8.40 11.80
C PHE A 83 8.86 7.73 10.55
N PHE A 84 8.15 7.79 9.43
CA PHE A 84 8.67 7.69 8.07
C PHE A 84 9.60 8.88 7.68
N GLY A 85 10.28 9.46 8.67
CA GLY A 85 10.92 10.78 8.60
C GLY A 85 12.42 10.81 8.90
N ILE A 86 13.11 9.67 8.97
CA ILE A 86 14.58 9.63 8.95
C ILE A 86 15.03 8.54 7.97
N ALA A 87 15.28 8.93 6.72
CA ALA A 87 15.98 8.19 5.66
C ALA A 87 15.29 7.06 4.83
N GLY A 88 14.03 6.67 5.09
CA GLY A 88 13.41 5.50 4.42
C GLY A 88 12.82 5.76 3.03
N GLN A 89 13.36 5.14 1.98
CA GLN A 89 12.85 5.19 0.60
C GLN A 89 11.49 4.48 0.41
N ARG A 90 11.22 3.47 1.25
CA ARG A 90 10.03 2.63 1.27
C ARG A 90 9.85 2.01 2.66
N ALA A 91 8.68 1.44 2.93
CA ALA A 91 8.46 0.51 4.03
C ALA A 91 7.59 -0.66 3.59
N ALA A 92 8.01 -1.87 3.91
CA ALA A 92 7.20 -3.07 3.73
C ALA A 92 6.77 -3.65 5.08
N PHE A 93 5.51 -4.05 5.21
CA PHE A 93 4.99 -4.68 6.44
C PHE A 93 3.75 -5.52 6.15
N GLN A 94 3.40 -6.39 7.09
CA GLN A 94 2.12 -7.09 7.08
C GLN A 94 1.12 -6.39 8.01
N LEU A 95 -0.15 -6.32 7.61
CA LEU A 95 -1.23 -5.64 8.32
C LEU A 95 -2.43 -6.57 8.49
N ALA A 96 -2.90 -6.76 9.72
CA ALA A 96 -4.11 -7.55 10.01
C ALA A 96 -5.36 -6.65 10.06
N ARG A 97 -6.34 -6.91 9.18
CA ARG A 97 -7.64 -6.20 9.12
C ARG A 97 -8.69 -7.11 8.44
N PHE A 98 -9.97 -6.90 8.75
CA PHE A 98 -11.09 -7.61 8.09
C PHE A 98 -10.97 -9.15 8.12
N ASP A 99 -10.54 -9.71 9.25
CA ASP A 99 -10.23 -11.14 9.41
C ASP A 99 -9.25 -11.69 8.34
N ASN A 100 -8.36 -10.82 7.87
CA ASN A 100 -7.39 -11.06 6.82
C ASN A 100 -6.04 -10.46 7.21
N THR A 101 -5.00 -10.82 6.46
CA THR A 101 -3.69 -10.19 6.51
C THR A 101 -3.32 -9.66 5.14
N PHE A 102 -2.72 -8.48 5.10
CA PHE A 102 -2.30 -7.81 3.88
C PHE A 102 -0.80 -7.58 3.93
N ASP A 103 -0.13 -7.93 2.84
CA ASP A 103 1.26 -7.55 2.63
C ASP A 103 1.28 -6.21 1.91
N VAL A 104 1.92 -5.22 2.51
CA VAL A 104 1.85 -3.82 2.11
C VAL A 104 3.25 -3.29 1.82
N LEU A 105 3.37 -2.51 0.74
CA LEU A 105 4.52 -1.67 0.45
C LEU A 105 4.06 -0.21 0.35
N ILE A 106 4.61 0.64 1.20
CA ILE A 106 4.53 2.09 1.04
C ILE A 106 5.81 2.57 0.34
N LEU A 107 5.65 3.31 -0.75
CA LEU A 107 6.76 3.75 -1.59
C LEU A 107 6.78 5.29 -1.70
N ASN A 108 7.93 5.92 -1.39
CA ASN A 108 8.15 7.33 -1.63
C ASN A 108 8.93 7.52 -2.94
N LEU A 109 8.27 8.04 -3.97
CA LEU A 109 8.83 8.17 -5.32
C LEU A 109 10.03 9.13 -5.41
N LYS A 110 10.18 10.08 -4.46
CA LYS A 110 11.31 11.03 -4.48
C LYS A 110 12.63 10.40 -4.05
N SER A 111 12.57 9.28 -3.33
CA SER A 111 13.74 8.65 -2.74
C SER A 111 13.88 7.18 -3.11
N ALA A 112 12.85 6.55 -3.66
CA ALA A 112 12.87 5.19 -4.17
C ALA A 112 13.83 4.99 -5.35
N GLY A 113 14.18 3.72 -5.59
CA GLY A 113 14.72 3.29 -6.89
C GLY A 113 13.75 3.53 -8.04
N ASN A 114 14.01 2.90 -9.19
CA ASN A 114 13.21 3.11 -10.39
C ASN A 114 11.95 2.23 -10.37
N LEU A 115 10.76 2.83 -10.25
CA LEU A 115 9.48 2.15 -10.38
C LEU A 115 9.03 2.24 -11.84
N ASP A 116 8.84 1.10 -12.49
CA ASP A 116 8.49 1.05 -13.92
C ASP A 116 7.50 -0.07 -14.24
N LEU A 117 6.99 -0.01 -15.48
CA LEU A 117 6.22 -1.07 -16.09
C LEU A 117 7.11 -2.00 -16.92
N PHE A 118 6.80 -3.30 -16.88
CA PHE A 118 7.55 -4.33 -17.60
C PHE A 118 6.59 -5.28 -18.33
N LEU A 119 6.61 -5.28 -19.66
CA LEU A 119 5.88 -6.26 -20.48
C LEU A 119 6.83 -7.18 -21.23
N LYS A 120 7.78 -6.61 -21.98
CA LYS A 120 8.71 -7.35 -22.86
C LYS A 120 10.15 -7.01 -22.51
N ALA A 121 11.00 -8.04 -22.49
CA ALA A 121 12.43 -7.84 -22.49
C ALA A 121 12.89 -7.22 -23.80
N ARG A 122 14.13 -6.67 -23.83
CA ARG A 122 14.77 -6.13 -25.04
C ARG A 122 14.81 -7.11 -26.23
N THR A 123 14.70 -8.41 -25.97
CA THR A 123 14.60 -9.47 -26.99
C THR A 123 13.24 -9.54 -27.70
N GLY A 124 12.25 -8.75 -27.25
CA GLY A 124 10.87 -8.75 -27.75
C GLY A 124 9.98 -9.83 -27.13
N LYS A 125 10.54 -10.73 -26.30
CA LYS A 125 9.77 -11.75 -25.56
C LYS A 125 9.19 -11.17 -24.27
N ASN A 126 7.96 -11.55 -23.95
CA ASN A 126 7.37 -11.22 -22.65
C ASN A 126 8.17 -11.86 -21.51
N TYR A 127 8.20 -11.20 -20.35
CA TYR A 127 8.82 -11.74 -19.14
C TYR A 127 8.02 -12.90 -18.51
N TYR A 128 6.68 -12.83 -18.55
CA TYR A 128 5.72 -13.78 -18.00
C TYR A 128 5.67 -13.97 -16.48
N ASP A 129 6.81 -13.89 -15.80
CA ASP A 129 6.92 -14.09 -14.37
C ASP A 129 8.02 -13.23 -13.71
N PHE A 130 7.95 -13.11 -12.39
CA PHE A 130 8.91 -12.30 -11.63
C PHE A 130 10.30 -12.94 -11.57
N LYS A 131 10.40 -14.26 -11.70
CA LYS A 131 11.70 -14.95 -11.79
C LYS A 131 12.49 -14.46 -12.99
N THR A 132 11.88 -14.47 -14.17
CA THR A 132 12.48 -14.05 -15.43
C THR A 132 12.80 -12.57 -15.41
N LEU A 133 11.88 -11.73 -14.89
CA LEU A 133 12.13 -10.31 -14.69
C LEU A 133 13.36 -10.09 -13.81
N ARG A 134 13.40 -10.71 -12.62
CA ARG A 134 14.52 -10.59 -11.68
C ARG A 134 15.85 -11.03 -12.28
N GLU A 135 15.88 -12.17 -12.97
CA GLU A 135 17.09 -12.70 -13.59
C GLU A 135 17.62 -11.80 -14.72
N LEU A 136 16.73 -11.21 -15.51
CA LEU A 136 17.12 -10.27 -16.58
C LEU A 136 17.56 -8.92 -16.02
N MET A 137 16.85 -8.36 -15.03
CA MET A 137 17.28 -7.14 -14.34
C MET A 137 18.66 -7.31 -13.70
N HIS A 138 18.91 -8.46 -13.07
CA HIS A 138 20.22 -8.77 -12.48
C HIS A 138 21.33 -8.78 -13.53
N LYS A 139 21.08 -9.30 -14.74
CA LYS A 139 22.03 -9.25 -15.85
C LYS A 139 22.28 -7.82 -16.36
N GLU A 140 21.30 -6.93 -16.19
CA GLU A 140 21.41 -5.50 -16.50
C GLU A 140 22.01 -4.68 -15.34
N GLY A 141 22.53 -5.33 -14.29
CA GLY A 141 23.15 -4.65 -13.15
C GLY A 141 22.13 -4.05 -12.18
N GLN A 142 20.89 -4.53 -12.21
CA GLN A 142 19.80 -4.07 -11.35
C GLN A 142 19.22 -5.19 -10.48
N ARG A 143 18.84 -4.85 -9.26
CA ARG A 143 18.16 -5.74 -8.33
C ARG A 143 16.66 -5.44 -8.35
N LEU A 144 15.84 -6.47 -8.58
CA LEU A 144 14.40 -6.37 -8.37
C LEU A 144 14.10 -6.37 -6.88
N VAL A 145 13.40 -5.35 -6.39
CA VAL A 145 13.12 -5.17 -4.97
C VAL A 145 11.66 -5.33 -4.63
N PHE A 146 10.79 -4.99 -5.57
CA PHE A 146 9.36 -5.24 -5.48
C PHE A 146 8.84 -5.53 -6.89
N ALA A 147 7.84 -6.41 -6.98
CA ALA A 147 7.03 -6.52 -8.19
C ALA A 147 5.60 -6.93 -7.86
N THR A 148 4.68 -6.50 -8.70
CA THR A 148 3.31 -7.03 -8.75
C THR A 148 2.86 -7.07 -10.21
N ASN A 149 1.87 -7.88 -10.52
CA ASN A 149 1.23 -7.78 -11.83
C ASN A 149 0.51 -6.44 -11.95
N ALA A 150 0.52 -5.86 -13.15
CA ALA A 150 -0.04 -4.54 -13.39
C ALA A 150 -1.54 -4.64 -13.70
N GLY A 151 -2.03 -3.88 -14.69
CA GLY A 151 -3.40 -4.02 -15.17
C GLY A 151 -3.69 -5.37 -15.84
N MET A 152 -4.98 -5.63 -16.03
CA MET A 152 -5.45 -6.89 -16.63
C MET A 152 -4.89 -7.14 -18.03
N PHE A 153 -4.82 -8.42 -18.40
CA PHE A 153 -4.24 -8.88 -19.64
C PHE A 153 -5.11 -9.92 -20.35
N SER A 154 -4.95 -10.03 -21.67
CA SER A 154 -5.65 -11.00 -22.52
C SER A 154 -5.05 -12.41 -22.39
N PRO A 155 -5.72 -13.49 -22.85
CA PRO A 155 -5.12 -14.83 -22.89
C PRO A 155 -3.78 -14.94 -23.65
N SER A 156 -3.44 -13.94 -24.46
CA SER A 156 -2.14 -13.81 -25.16
C SER A 156 -1.10 -12.98 -24.40
N TYR A 157 -1.32 -12.74 -23.10
CA TYR A 157 -0.43 -11.97 -22.21
C TYR A 157 -0.15 -10.54 -22.69
N GLN A 158 -1.09 -9.95 -23.42
CA GLN A 158 -1.03 -8.54 -23.81
C GLN A 158 -1.92 -7.71 -22.87
N PRO A 159 -1.59 -6.44 -22.61
CA PRO A 159 -2.47 -5.56 -21.85
C PRO A 159 -3.89 -5.53 -22.44
N GLN A 160 -4.90 -5.63 -21.57
CA GLN A 160 -6.31 -5.56 -21.98
C GLN A 160 -6.64 -4.17 -22.51
N GLY A 161 -6.30 -3.12 -21.76
CA GLY A 161 -6.48 -1.71 -22.12
C GLY A 161 -5.16 -0.94 -22.18
N LEU A 162 -5.21 0.37 -21.87
CA LEU A 162 -4.06 1.27 -22.00
C LEU A 162 -2.79 0.65 -21.43
N TYR A 163 -1.72 0.71 -22.23
CA TYR A 163 -0.38 0.41 -21.79
C TYR A 163 0.62 1.36 -22.41
N VAL A 164 1.30 2.11 -21.55
CA VAL A 164 2.43 2.99 -21.89
C VAL A 164 3.63 2.52 -21.10
N GLU A 165 4.75 2.27 -21.76
CA GLU A 165 6.03 1.84 -21.18
C GLU A 165 7.12 2.74 -21.79
N ASP A 166 8.01 3.29 -20.97
CA ASP A 166 9.08 4.23 -21.40
C ASP A 166 8.57 5.39 -22.29
N GLY A 167 7.42 5.97 -21.95
CA GLY A 167 6.75 7.04 -22.68
C GLY A 167 6.14 6.60 -24.02
N ARG A 168 6.21 5.32 -24.37
CA ARG A 168 5.70 4.77 -25.63
C ARG A 168 4.35 4.12 -25.45
N LEU A 169 3.35 4.58 -26.21
CA LEU A 169 2.04 3.93 -26.30
C LEU A 169 2.17 2.56 -26.99
N ILE A 170 1.87 1.49 -26.26
CA ILE A 170 1.90 0.11 -26.75
C ILE A 170 0.48 -0.40 -27.03
N LYS A 171 -0.48 -0.04 -26.17
CA LYS A 171 -1.90 -0.40 -26.30
C LYS A 171 -2.75 0.83 -26.00
N PRO A 172 -3.74 1.20 -26.85
CA PRO A 172 -4.59 2.36 -26.61
C PRO A 172 -5.51 2.16 -25.40
N LEU A 173 -6.01 3.29 -24.87
CA LEU A 173 -7.04 3.31 -23.82
C LEU A 173 -8.28 2.57 -24.30
N ASP A 174 -8.77 1.63 -23.47
CA ASP A 174 -10.04 0.95 -23.71
C ASP A 174 -11.16 1.75 -23.04
N THR A 175 -12.06 2.32 -23.84
CA THR A 175 -13.18 3.15 -23.36
C THR A 175 -14.51 2.42 -23.37
N ILE A 176 -14.51 1.10 -23.67
CA ILE A 176 -15.72 0.29 -23.68
C ILE A 176 -16.30 0.23 -22.26
N GLN A 177 -17.60 0.53 -22.15
CA GLN A 177 -18.29 0.59 -20.86
C GLN A 177 -18.85 -0.77 -20.45
N GLU A 178 -19.35 -1.55 -21.41
CA GLU A 178 -19.98 -2.84 -21.18
C GLU A 178 -19.09 -3.99 -21.70
N GLY A 179 -18.78 -4.93 -20.82
CA GLY A 179 -17.98 -6.10 -21.17
C GLY A 179 -17.93 -7.11 -20.04
N TYR A 180 -17.23 -8.23 -20.27
CA TYR A 180 -17.16 -9.31 -19.30
C TYR A 180 -15.99 -9.15 -18.33
N GLY A 181 -16.28 -9.35 -17.04
CA GLY A 181 -15.27 -9.40 -15.97
C GLY A 181 -14.97 -8.05 -15.33
N ASN A 182 -14.11 -8.08 -14.32
CA ASN A 182 -13.81 -6.95 -13.43
C ASN A 182 -13.26 -5.71 -14.19
N PHE A 183 -12.61 -5.91 -15.35
CA PHE A 183 -12.10 -4.80 -16.17
C PHE A 183 -13.19 -3.79 -16.57
N TYR A 184 -14.41 -4.28 -16.83
CA TYR A 184 -15.54 -3.45 -17.28
C TYR A 184 -16.50 -3.09 -16.15
N LEU A 185 -16.15 -3.37 -14.89
CA LEU A 185 -16.90 -2.89 -13.74
C LEU A 185 -16.60 -1.40 -13.54
N GLN A 186 -17.53 -0.54 -13.95
CA GLN A 186 -17.35 0.91 -13.98
C GLN A 186 -17.63 1.60 -12.63
N PRO A 187 -16.85 2.61 -12.23
CA PRO A 187 -15.65 3.12 -12.91
C PRO A 187 -14.45 2.19 -12.82
N ASN A 188 -13.85 1.90 -13.98
CA ASN A 188 -12.49 1.40 -14.08
C ASN A 188 -11.50 2.58 -14.23
N GLY A 189 -10.19 2.30 -14.22
CA GLY A 189 -9.22 3.39 -14.16
C GLY A 189 -7.83 3.06 -14.68
N VAL A 190 -6.99 4.08 -14.64
CA VAL A 190 -5.60 4.02 -15.05
C VAL A 190 -4.72 4.40 -13.89
N PHE A 191 -3.71 3.57 -13.61
CA PHE A 191 -2.57 3.95 -12.79
C PHE A 191 -1.47 4.43 -13.72
N CYS A 192 -0.92 5.62 -13.47
CA CYS A 192 0.17 6.18 -14.27
C CYS A 192 1.18 6.95 -13.42
N MET A 193 2.35 7.17 -14.02
CA MET A 193 3.32 8.17 -13.59
C MET A 193 3.48 9.20 -14.71
N ASP A 194 3.41 10.47 -14.37
CA ASP A 194 3.59 11.56 -15.31
C ASP A 194 5.07 11.91 -15.54
N SER A 195 5.31 12.81 -16.50
CA SER A 195 6.65 13.29 -16.84
C SER A 195 7.37 14.03 -15.70
N ASN A 196 6.64 14.47 -14.67
CA ASN A 196 7.19 15.12 -13.48
C ASN A 196 7.55 14.11 -12.37
N GLY A 197 7.37 12.81 -12.60
CA GLY A 197 7.62 11.76 -11.60
C GLY A 197 6.54 11.71 -10.51
N THR A 198 5.34 12.21 -10.80
CA THR A 198 4.21 12.10 -9.87
C THR A 198 3.24 11.02 -10.33
N ALA A 199 2.70 10.28 -9.38
CA ALA A 199 1.83 9.15 -9.66
C ALA A 199 0.35 9.48 -9.43
N HIS A 200 -0.50 8.91 -10.29
CA HIS A 200 -1.92 9.18 -10.33
C HIS A 200 -2.71 7.88 -10.51
N VAL A 201 -3.88 7.83 -9.91
CA VAL A 201 -4.94 6.89 -10.25
C VAL A 201 -6.16 7.72 -10.64
N ALA A 202 -6.65 7.51 -11.86
CA ALA A 202 -7.73 8.32 -12.42
C ALA A 202 -8.76 7.45 -13.17
N PRO A 203 -10.04 7.87 -13.19
CA PRO A 203 -11.06 7.20 -13.98
C PRO A 203 -10.72 7.19 -15.47
N THR A 204 -10.99 6.08 -16.15
CA THR A 204 -10.80 5.95 -17.61
C THR A 204 -11.49 7.07 -18.38
N ALA A 205 -12.72 7.43 -17.97
CA ALA A 205 -13.53 8.45 -18.63
C ALA A 205 -12.87 9.84 -18.68
N THR A 206 -12.03 10.16 -17.69
CA THR A 206 -11.34 11.46 -17.60
C THR A 206 -9.88 11.39 -18.04
N PHE A 207 -9.33 10.18 -18.21
CA PHE A 207 -7.89 9.99 -18.43
C PHE A 207 -7.40 10.39 -19.82
N ALA A 208 -8.26 10.34 -20.85
CA ALA A 208 -7.84 10.58 -22.24
C ALA A 208 -7.10 11.93 -22.45
N GLN A 209 -7.41 12.94 -21.64
CA GLN A 209 -6.79 14.27 -21.72
C GLN A 209 -5.36 14.31 -21.14
N ALA A 210 -4.95 13.30 -20.37
CA ALA A 210 -3.65 13.22 -19.70
C ALA A 210 -2.64 12.33 -20.45
N LEU A 211 -3.02 11.71 -21.57
CA LEU A 211 -2.18 10.73 -22.28
C LEU A 211 -0.84 11.30 -22.78
N ASP A 212 -0.79 12.57 -23.15
CA ASP A 212 0.43 13.17 -23.72
C ASP A 212 1.52 13.45 -22.68
N THR A 213 1.22 13.26 -21.39
CA THR A 213 2.13 13.62 -20.28
C THR A 213 2.60 12.42 -19.46
N VAL A 214 2.32 11.18 -19.86
CA VAL A 214 2.64 9.99 -19.05
C VAL A 214 3.93 9.29 -19.46
N GLN A 215 4.77 8.94 -18.48
CA GLN A 215 5.96 8.11 -18.68
C GLN A 215 5.59 6.63 -18.72
N PHE A 216 4.71 6.19 -17.83
CA PHE A 216 4.11 4.87 -17.92
C PHE A 216 2.66 4.92 -17.48
N ALA A 217 1.85 4.00 -18.01
CA ALA A 217 0.45 3.88 -17.64
C ALA A 217 -0.04 2.45 -17.84
N THR A 218 -0.88 1.97 -16.92
CA THR A 218 -1.57 0.68 -17.04
C THR A 218 -3.03 0.86 -16.68
N GLN A 219 -3.92 0.39 -17.55
CA GLN A 219 -5.36 0.39 -17.29
C GLN A 219 -5.78 -0.91 -16.62
N SER A 220 -6.64 -0.79 -15.61
CA SER A 220 -7.24 -1.92 -14.92
C SER A 220 -8.64 -1.55 -14.43
N GLY A 221 -9.33 -2.49 -13.81
CA GLY A 221 -10.63 -2.24 -13.23
C GLY A 221 -11.06 -3.34 -12.28
N PRO A 222 -11.91 -3.02 -11.29
CA PRO A 222 -12.48 -1.69 -11.03
C PRO A 222 -11.51 -0.72 -10.32
N MET A 223 -11.83 0.57 -10.30
CA MET A 223 -11.28 1.46 -9.26
C MET A 223 -11.80 1.01 -7.89
N LEU A 224 -10.93 1.05 -6.88
CA LEU A 224 -11.28 0.68 -5.51
C LEU A 224 -11.84 1.87 -4.74
N VAL A 225 -11.19 3.02 -4.91
CA VAL A 225 -11.53 4.30 -4.28
C VAL A 225 -11.50 5.38 -5.35
N ILE A 226 -12.52 6.23 -5.36
CA ILE A 226 -12.68 7.35 -6.29
C ILE A 226 -13.01 8.58 -5.47
N ASP A 227 -12.12 9.57 -5.49
CA ASP A 227 -12.28 10.82 -4.74
C ASP A 227 -12.66 10.61 -3.26
N SER A 228 -11.93 9.71 -2.61
CA SER A 228 -12.12 9.30 -1.21
C SER A 228 -13.44 8.59 -0.91
N ALA A 229 -14.18 8.15 -1.93
CA ALA A 229 -15.36 7.31 -1.81
C ALA A 229 -15.07 5.87 -2.27
N ILE A 230 -15.64 4.88 -1.58
CA ILE A 230 -15.63 3.49 -2.05
C ILE A 230 -16.41 3.41 -3.37
N HIS A 231 -15.93 2.58 -4.28
CA HIS A 231 -16.61 2.34 -5.54
C HIS A 231 -18.10 1.96 -5.33
N PRO A 232 -19.06 2.67 -5.97
CA PRO A 232 -20.50 2.48 -5.74
C PRO A 232 -21.05 1.07 -6.02
N ALA A 233 -20.37 0.24 -6.81
CA ALA A 233 -20.82 -1.12 -7.08
C ALA A 233 -20.43 -2.12 -5.99
N PHE A 234 -19.59 -1.72 -5.03
CA PHE A 234 -19.13 -2.61 -3.97
C PHE A 234 -20.16 -2.71 -2.86
N THR A 235 -20.46 -3.95 -2.47
CA THR A 235 -21.39 -4.25 -1.38
C THR A 235 -20.61 -4.73 -0.16
N GLU A 236 -20.85 -4.09 0.98
CA GLU A 236 -20.34 -4.55 2.27
C GLU A 236 -20.78 -5.99 2.55
N GLY A 237 -19.87 -6.82 3.07
CA GLY A 237 -20.16 -8.23 3.35
C GLY A 237 -20.35 -9.13 2.12
N SER A 238 -20.00 -8.66 0.91
CA SER A 238 -20.12 -9.46 -0.31
C SER A 238 -19.39 -10.81 -0.22
N HIS A 239 -20.03 -11.85 -0.76
CA HIS A 239 -19.47 -13.20 -0.84
C HIS A 239 -18.42 -13.36 -1.95
N ASN A 240 -18.26 -12.38 -2.84
CA ASN A 240 -17.26 -12.40 -3.91
C ASN A 240 -15.85 -12.13 -3.35
N LYS A 241 -15.19 -13.19 -2.88
CA LYS A 241 -13.87 -13.11 -2.25
C LYS A 241 -12.80 -13.76 -3.12
N TYR A 242 -11.71 -13.02 -3.36
CA TYR A 242 -10.53 -13.50 -4.08
C TYR A 242 -9.27 -12.93 -3.42
N ILE A 243 -8.11 -13.49 -3.74
CA ILE A 243 -6.84 -12.78 -3.50
C ILE A 243 -6.85 -11.54 -4.40
N ARG A 244 -6.58 -10.37 -3.82
CA ARG A 244 -6.63 -9.09 -4.54
C ARG A 244 -5.34 -8.32 -4.32
N SER A 245 -4.80 -7.75 -5.38
CA SER A 245 -3.76 -6.73 -5.34
C SER A 245 -4.27 -5.38 -5.83
N GLY A 246 -3.68 -4.30 -5.32
CA GLY A 246 -4.11 -2.95 -5.64
C GLY A 246 -3.01 -1.92 -5.41
N VAL A 247 -3.18 -0.77 -6.03
CA VAL A 247 -2.34 0.41 -5.83
C VAL A 247 -3.19 1.61 -5.46
N GLY A 248 -2.83 2.28 -4.37
CA GLY A 248 -3.43 3.52 -3.89
C GLY A 248 -2.45 4.67 -3.98
N VAL A 249 -2.96 5.87 -4.26
CA VAL A 249 -2.21 7.11 -4.22
C VAL A 249 -2.59 7.85 -2.95
N LEU A 250 -1.67 7.86 -1.98
CA LEU A 250 -1.83 8.64 -0.75
C LEU A 250 -1.61 10.13 -1.04
N ASN A 251 -0.57 10.44 -1.80
CA ASN A 251 -0.30 11.75 -2.37
C ASN A 251 0.52 11.56 -3.66
N PRO A 252 0.76 12.62 -4.48
CA PRO A 252 1.42 12.48 -5.78
C PRO A 252 2.81 11.82 -5.76
N HIS A 253 3.45 11.67 -4.59
CA HIS A 253 4.77 11.05 -4.45
C HIS A 253 4.77 9.84 -3.51
N THR A 254 3.60 9.42 -2.99
CA THR A 254 3.51 8.30 -2.06
C THR A 254 2.46 7.31 -2.51
N LEU A 255 2.92 6.12 -2.84
CA LEU A 255 2.09 5.00 -3.27
C LEU A 255 1.94 3.98 -2.14
N VAL A 256 0.80 3.32 -2.13
CA VAL A 256 0.53 2.15 -1.30
C VAL A 256 0.21 1.00 -2.24
N PHE A 257 1.03 -0.04 -2.23
CA PHE A 257 0.70 -1.32 -2.84
C PHE A 257 0.26 -2.27 -1.74
N ALA A 258 -0.79 -3.04 -1.99
CA ALA A 258 -1.23 -4.07 -1.06
C ALA A 258 -1.68 -5.32 -1.81
N ILE A 259 -1.48 -6.48 -1.19
CA ILE A 259 -2.06 -7.75 -1.61
C ILE A 259 -2.66 -8.47 -0.40
N SER A 260 -3.82 -9.07 -0.56
CA SER A 260 -4.43 -9.89 0.50
C SER A 260 -3.82 -11.30 0.54
N ASN A 261 -3.60 -11.82 1.74
CA ASN A 261 -3.09 -13.18 1.96
C ASN A 261 -4.22 -14.21 2.05
N GLN A 262 -5.44 -13.76 2.33
CA GLN A 262 -6.65 -14.55 2.25
C GLN A 262 -7.67 -13.90 1.29
N PRO A 263 -8.67 -14.64 0.78
CA PRO A 263 -9.70 -14.06 -0.07
C PRO A 263 -10.46 -12.92 0.61
N VAL A 264 -10.51 -11.76 -0.05
CA VAL A 264 -11.16 -10.54 0.44
C VAL A 264 -12.20 -10.05 -0.57
N ASN A 265 -13.29 -9.45 -0.09
CA ASN A 265 -14.26 -8.81 -0.96
C ASN A 265 -13.78 -7.41 -1.39
N PHE A 266 -14.37 -6.86 -2.45
CA PHE A 266 -13.95 -5.55 -2.97
C PHE A 266 -14.20 -4.39 -2.02
N PHE A 267 -15.28 -4.42 -1.23
CA PHE A 267 -15.59 -3.38 -0.25
C PHE A 267 -14.51 -3.32 0.82
N ASP A 268 -14.21 -4.44 1.50
CA ASP A 268 -13.17 -4.49 2.53
C ASP A 268 -11.80 -4.11 1.97
N PHE A 269 -11.47 -4.56 0.76
CA PHE A 269 -10.21 -4.21 0.10
C PHE A 269 -10.13 -2.72 -0.26
N GLY A 270 -11.22 -2.13 -0.73
CA GLY A 270 -11.31 -0.68 -0.95
C GLY A 270 -11.19 0.12 0.35
N SER A 271 -11.85 -0.34 1.43
CA SER A 271 -11.78 0.27 2.76
C SER A 271 -10.37 0.23 3.35
N LEU A 272 -9.55 -0.77 3.02
CA LEU A 272 -8.13 -0.76 3.35
C LEU A 272 -7.43 0.50 2.79
N PHE A 273 -7.61 0.79 1.51
CA PHE A 273 -6.99 1.97 0.89
C PHE A 273 -7.61 3.28 1.37
N LYS A 274 -8.94 3.35 1.50
CA LYS A 274 -9.66 4.56 1.88
C LYS A 274 -9.51 4.87 3.38
N ASP A 275 -9.90 3.94 4.25
CA ASP A 275 -10.10 4.21 5.67
C ASP A 275 -8.80 4.02 6.47
N TYR A 276 -7.99 3.02 6.12
CA TYR A 276 -6.72 2.79 6.83
C TYR A 276 -5.59 3.66 6.25
N PHE A 277 -5.41 3.66 4.93
CA PHE A 277 -4.32 4.42 4.30
C PHE A 277 -4.67 5.86 3.94
N GLY A 278 -5.95 6.24 3.87
CA GLY A 278 -6.34 7.60 3.47
C GLY A 278 -6.11 7.91 1.99
N CYS A 279 -6.02 6.90 1.12
CA CYS A 279 -5.83 7.09 -0.32
C CYS A 279 -7.06 7.76 -0.92
N ARG A 280 -6.86 8.86 -1.67
CA ARG A 280 -7.97 9.52 -2.39
C ARG A 280 -8.43 8.68 -3.57
N ASN A 281 -7.51 8.05 -4.28
CA ASN A 281 -7.82 7.16 -5.39
C ASN A 281 -7.00 5.87 -5.26
N ALA A 282 -7.62 4.75 -5.59
CA ALA A 282 -6.96 3.45 -5.61
C ALA A 282 -7.54 2.58 -6.73
N LEU A 283 -6.70 1.71 -7.29
CA LEU A 283 -7.02 0.88 -8.43
C LEU A 283 -6.79 -0.59 -8.10
N TYR A 284 -7.77 -1.42 -8.45
CA TYR A 284 -7.59 -2.87 -8.45
C TYR A 284 -6.71 -3.26 -9.63
N LEU A 285 -5.66 -4.02 -9.36
CA LEU A 285 -4.76 -4.51 -10.40
C LEU A 285 -5.34 -5.77 -11.03
N ASP A 286 -4.49 -6.63 -11.56
CA ASP A 286 -4.87 -7.86 -12.23
C ASP A 286 -5.80 -8.75 -11.39
N GLY A 287 -6.93 -9.13 -12.00
CA GLY A 287 -7.94 -9.98 -11.39
C GLY A 287 -8.04 -11.40 -11.95
N ALA A 288 -7.23 -11.76 -12.94
CA ALA A 288 -7.08 -13.15 -13.35
C ALA A 288 -6.23 -13.92 -12.33
N ILE A 289 -5.15 -13.30 -11.90
CA ILE A 289 -4.20 -13.76 -10.88
C ILE A 289 -3.79 -12.50 -10.11
N SER A 290 -3.62 -12.53 -8.79
CA SER A 290 -2.97 -11.44 -8.04
C SER A 290 -1.71 -11.99 -7.40
N LYS A 291 -0.55 -11.42 -7.73
CA LYS A 291 0.75 -11.87 -7.22
C LYS A 291 1.63 -10.69 -6.83
N MET A 292 2.50 -10.93 -5.86
CA MET A 292 3.43 -9.91 -5.38
C MET A 292 4.76 -10.54 -4.95
N TYR A 293 5.85 -9.95 -5.43
CA TYR A 293 7.20 -10.17 -4.96
C TYR A 293 7.58 -9.03 -4.01
N LEU A 294 7.80 -9.34 -2.74
CA LEU A 294 8.18 -8.38 -1.70
C LEU A 294 9.13 -9.04 -0.67
N PRO A 295 10.40 -9.25 -1.04
CA PRO A 295 11.37 -10.00 -0.24
C PRO A 295 11.67 -9.37 1.11
N GLU A 296 11.46 -8.05 1.27
CA GLU A 296 11.69 -7.31 2.53
C GLU A 296 10.89 -7.86 3.71
N ILE A 297 9.71 -8.44 3.45
CA ILE A 297 8.88 -9.11 4.46
C ILE A 297 8.75 -10.62 4.21
N GLY A 298 9.67 -11.20 3.43
CA GLY A 298 9.71 -12.63 3.17
C GLY A 298 8.74 -13.15 2.11
N ARG A 299 8.14 -12.28 1.28
CA ARG A 299 7.26 -12.70 0.17
C ARG A 299 8.07 -12.93 -1.11
N PHE A 300 8.22 -14.19 -1.52
CA PHE A 300 9.05 -14.61 -2.67
C PHE A 300 8.25 -15.30 -3.79
N GLU A 301 7.03 -14.85 -4.05
CA GLU A 301 6.30 -15.33 -5.23
C GLU A 301 7.10 -14.93 -6.48
N LEU A 302 7.64 -15.93 -7.19
CA LEU A 302 8.51 -15.74 -8.35
C LEU A 302 7.93 -16.39 -9.61
N ASP A 303 6.97 -17.28 -9.41
CA ASP A 303 6.25 -18.02 -10.43
C ASP A 303 5.02 -17.26 -10.92
N GLY A 304 4.53 -17.61 -12.10
CA GLY A 304 3.31 -17.08 -12.67
C GLY A 304 3.30 -17.21 -14.18
N GLN A 305 2.21 -16.73 -14.77
CA GLN A 305 2.13 -16.51 -16.19
C GLN A 305 1.18 -15.35 -16.42
N PHE A 306 1.72 -14.14 -16.46
CA PHE A 306 0.96 -12.91 -16.60
C PHE A 306 1.61 -11.98 -17.62
N GLY A 307 0.85 -10.96 -18.05
CA GLY A 307 1.32 -9.99 -19.03
C GLY A 307 2.12 -8.86 -18.35
N PRO A 308 1.58 -7.63 -18.32
CA PRO A 308 2.20 -6.49 -17.66
C PRO A 308 2.55 -6.69 -16.18
N MET A 309 3.67 -6.12 -15.76
CA MET A 309 4.09 -6.03 -14.35
C MET A 309 4.45 -4.59 -13.98
N ILE A 310 4.31 -4.26 -12.70
CA ILE A 310 4.91 -3.10 -12.05
C ILE A 310 6.09 -3.62 -11.24
N GLY A 311 7.26 -2.99 -11.37
CA GLY A 311 8.46 -3.39 -10.64
C GLY A 311 9.25 -2.21 -10.11
N LEU A 312 9.81 -2.36 -8.91
CA LEU A 312 10.81 -1.45 -8.35
C LEU A 312 12.18 -2.09 -8.49
N VAL A 313 13.08 -1.43 -9.22
CA VAL A 313 14.46 -1.89 -9.42
C VAL A 313 15.48 -0.87 -8.90
N GLU A 314 16.60 -1.38 -8.41
CA GLU A 314 17.73 -0.57 -7.90
C GLU A 314 19.03 -1.01 -8.57
N ALA A 315 19.95 -0.08 -8.83
CA ALA A 315 21.29 -0.46 -9.29
C ALA A 315 21.99 -1.33 -8.22
N ILE A 316 22.60 -2.43 -8.66
CA ILE A 316 23.50 -3.22 -7.83
C ILE A 316 24.79 -2.41 -7.67
N ARG A 317 25.03 -1.93 -6.45
CA ARG A 317 26.27 -1.24 -6.09
C ARG A 317 27.36 -2.23 -5.74
#